data_AF-A0A2H0UIZ9-F1
#
_entry.id   AF-A0A2H0UIZ9-F1
#
_cell.length_a   1.000
_cell.length_b   1.000
_cell.length_c   1.000
_cell.angle_alpha   90.00
_cell.angle_beta   90.00
_cell.angle_gamma   90.00
#
_symmetry.space_group_name_H-M   'P 1'
#
loop_
_entity.id
_entity.type
_entity.pdbx_description
1 polymer ?
#
loop_
_entity_poly.entity_id
_entity_poly.type
_entity_poly.pdbx_seq_one_letter_code
_entity_poly.pdbx_strand_id
1 'polypeptide(L)'
;MDEYMKLFGLGEKTGVNFPGEQAGLIPTPEWKEETFDEEWRLGNTYHTSIGQFGFLITPLQMLRAYAALANGGKLVTPTLVKGTKPTTTDLNLNQSYLDVVHEGMRMAVSVDGGTVRGLDLKYVSIAGKSGTAELGNDNEHVNSWVAGYWPYDKPKYAFILLMERAPRTNSLGASWVMRDVFDWMKENRPEYLGIEAEN
;
A
#
# COMPACT_ATOMS: atom_id res chain seq x y z
N MET A 1 5.92 17.33 2.62
CA MET A 1 5.07 16.13 2.52
C MET A 1 4.75 15.85 1.07
N ASP A 2 4.16 16.81 0.34
CA ASP A 2 3.92 16.71 -1.11
C ASP A 2 5.14 16.20 -1.90
N GLU A 3 6.32 16.80 -1.68
CA GLU A 3 7.59 16.37 -2.28
C GLU A 3 7.86 14.86 -2.13
N TYR A 4 7.74 14.32 -0.91
CA TYR A 4 7.95 12.89 -0.66
C TYR A 4 6.84 12.02 -1.26
N MET A 5 5.58 12.47 -1.27
CA MET A 5 4.51 11.70 -1.91
C MET A 5 4.73 11.60 -3.43
N LYS A 6 5.15 12.71 -4.06
CA LYS A 6 5.54 12.75 -5.48
C LYS A 6 6.79 11.94 -5.76
N LEU A 7 7.76 11.90 -4.84
CA LEU A 7 8.93 11.02 -4.94
C LEU A 7 8.52 9.55 -5.11
N PHE A 8 7.49 9.09 -4.38
CA PHE A 8 6.91 7.75 -4.54
C PHE A 8 5.95 7.61 -5.74
N GLY A 9 5.78 8.67 -6.55
CA GLY A 9 4.90 8.69 -7.72
C GLY A 9 3.41 8.72 -7.37
N LEU A 10 3.04 9.15 -6.16
CA LEU A 10 1.65 9.32 -5.76
C LEU A 10 1.12 10.66 -6.30
N GLY A 11 -0.12 10.69 -6.76
CA GLY A 11 -0.70 11.87 -7.42
C GLY A 11 -0.37 11.97 -8.92
N GLU A 12 0.37 11.00 -9.47
CA GLU A 12 0.73 10.93 -10.89
C GLU A 12 0.42 9.55 -11.48
N LYS A 13 0.11 9.50 -12.78
CA LYS A 13 -0.05 8.22 -13.48
C LYS A 13 1.23 7.39 -13.36
N THR A 14 1.10 6.10 -13.05
CA THR A 14 2.25 5.20 -12.87
C THR A 14 2.96 4.88 -14.18
N GLY A 15 2.32 5.17 -15.32
CA GLY A 15 2.84 4.85 -16.65
C GLY A 15 2.61 3.39 -17.02
N VAL A 16 1.77 2.67 -16.27
CA VAL A 16 1.25 1.39 -16.73
C VAL A 16 0.51 1.66 -18.04
N ASN A 17 0.85 0.91 -19.09
CA ASN A 17 0.22 1.08 -20.40
C ASN A 17 -1.21 0.49 -20.40
N PHE A 18 -2.08 1.01 -19.55
CA PHE A 18 -3.46 0.55 -19.33
C PHE A 18 -4.44 1.73 -19.46
N PRO A 19 -5.50 1.59 -20.28
CA PRO A 19 -6.52 2.63 -20.41
C PRO A 19 -7.24 2.93 -19.09
N GLY A 20 -7.54 4.21 -18.84
CA GLY A 20 -8.34 4.62 -17.68
C GLY A 20 -7.57 4.88 -16.39
N GLU A 21 -6.22 4.81 -16.42
CA GLU A 21 -5.40 5.20 -15.26
C GLU A 21 -5.70 6.65 -14.83
N GLN A 22 -5.99 6.81 -13.54
CA GLN A 22 -6.21 8.10 -12.89
C GLN A 22 -4.95 8.53 -12.14
N ALA A 23 -4.68 9.83 -12.14
CA ALA A 23 -3.52 10.38 -11.42
C ALA A 23 -3.77 10.45 -9.90
N GLY A 24 -5.02 10.49 -9.44
CA GLY A 24 -5.30 10.79 -8.04
C GLY A 24 -5.02 12.25 -7.71
N LEU A 25 -4.78 12.54 -6.42
CA LEU A 25 -4.59 13.88 -5.88
C LEU A 25 -3.83 13.81 -4.56
N ILE A 26 -2.76 14.61 -4.44
CA ILE A 26 -2.10 14.90 -3.17
C ILE A 26 -2.50 16.32 -2.77
N PRO A 27 -3.17 16.52 -1.63
CA PRO A 27 -3.67 17.84 -1.26
C PRO A 27 -2.50 18.78 -0.89
N THR A 28 -2.49 19.96 -1.50
CA THR A 28 -1.53 21.04 -1.22
C THR A 28 -2.27 22.32 -0.79
N PRO A 29 -1.56 23.31 -0.22
CA PRO A 29 -2.14 24.62 0.05
C PRO A 29 -2.78 25.25 -1.18
N GLU A 30 -2.11 25.21 -2.32
CA GLU A 30 -2.58 25.79 -3.59
C GLU A 30 -3.85 25.07 -4.07
N TRP A 31 -3.86 23.73 -4.04
CA TRP A 31 -5.05 22.96 -4.38
C TRP A 31 -6.25 23.32 -3.49
N LYS A 32 -6.01 23.53 -2.19
CA LYS A 32 -7.08 23.86 -1.25
C LYS A 32 -7.65 25.25 -1.52
N GLU A 33 -6.79 26.23 -1.75
CA GLU A 33 -7.18 27.59 -2.10
C GLU A 33 -8.00 27.60 -3.40
N GLU A 34 -7.53 26.90 -4.44
CA GLU A 34 -8.23 26.80 -5.72
C GLU A 34 -9.58 26.06 -5.63
N THR A 35 -9.68 25.04 -4.78
CA THR A 35 -10.88 24.17 -4.71
C THR A 35 -11.94 24.73 -3.77
N PHE A 36 -11.53 25.37 -2.66
CA PHE A 36 -12.43 25.74 -1.57
C PHE A 36 -12.41 27.24 -1.23
N ASP A 37 -11.54 28.05 -1.86
CA ASP A 37 -11.32 29.46 -1.48
C ASP A 37 -10.95 29.61 0.01
N GLU A 38 -10.14 28.66 0.50
CA GLU A 38 -9.71 28.59 1.90
C GLU A 38 -8.20 28.42 2.05
N GLU A 39 -7.62 29.15 3.00
CA GLU A 39 -6.23 28.96 3.41
C GLU A 39 -5.95 27.58 4.02
N TRP A 40 -4.72 27.09 3.84
CA TRP A 40 -4.23 25.88 4.49
C TRP A 40 -4.02 26.08 6.00
N ARG A 41 -4.64 25.24 6.81
CA ARG A 41 -4.48 25.25 8.27
C ARG A 41 -3.65 24.06 8.73
N LEU A 42 -3.03 24.17 9.91
CA LEU A 42 -2.20 23.09 10.48
C LEU A 42 -2.95 21.75 10.59
N GLY A 43 -4.26 21.78 10.88
CA GLY A 43 -5.11 20.57 10.89
C GLY A 43 -5.15 19.84 9.56
N ASN A 44 -5.06 20.54 8.42
CA ASN A 44 -4.97 19.92 7.10
C ASN A 44 -3.68 19.10 6.98
N THR A 45 -2.55 19.60 7.49
CA THR A 45 -1.30 18.82 7.53
C THR A 45 -1.44 17.53 8.33
N TYR A 46 -2.11 17.57 9.49
CA TYR A 46 -2.32 16.38 10.31
C TYR A 46 -3.18 15.33 9.62
N HIS A 47 -4.32 15.73 9.03
CA HIS A 47 -5.16 14.79 8.28
C HIS A 47 -4.44 14.21 7.06
N THR A 48 -3.73 15.04 6.30
CA THR A 48 -2.97 14.58 5.13
C THR A 48 -1.85 13.61 5.53
N SER A 49 -1.22 13.79 6.69
CA SER A 49 -0.12 12.91 7.15
C SER A 49 -0.54 11.46 7.40
N ILE A 50 -1.84 11.21 7.63
CA ILE A 50 -2.41 9.88 7.79
C ILE A 50 -3.18 9.40 6.54
N GLY A 51 -3.04 10.12 5.42
CA GLY A 51 -3.67 9.79 4.14
C GLY A 51 -5.17 10.10 4.07
N GLN A 52 -5.67 11.05 4.87
CA GLN A 52 -7.06 11.52 4.86
C GLN A 52 -7.15 12.91 4.21
N PHE A 53 -8.30 13.60 4.37
CA PHE A 53 -8.60 14.90 3.76
C PHE A 53 -8.80 14.78 2.24
N GLY A 54 -8.05 15.51 1.42
CA GLY A 54 -8.15 15.47 -0.04
C GLY A 54 -7.32 14.37 -0.71
N PHE A 55 -6.76 13.44 0.06
CA PHE A 55 -5.84 12.42 -0.46
C PHE A 55 -6.58 11.40 -1.32
N LEU A 56 -6.27 11.35 -2.61
CA LEU A 56 -6.81 10.38 -3.56
C LEU A 56 -5.67 9.63 -4.23
N ILE A 57 -5.64 8.32 -4.09
CA ILE A 57 -4.62 7.46 -4.68
C ILE A 57 -5.23 6.18 -5.21
N THR A 58 -4.68 5.67 -6.30
CA THR A 58 -5.11 4.40 -6.86
C THR A 58 -4.43 3.23 -6.17
N PRO A 59 -5.05 2.03 -6.13
CA PRO A 59 -4.39 0.83 -5.62
C PRO A 59 -3.06 0.53 -6.33
N LEU A 60 -2.95 0.83 -7.62
CA LEU A 60 -1.72 0.60 -8.38
C LEU A 60 -0.58 1.54 -7.97
N GLN A 61 -0.88 2.82 -7.72
CA GLN A 61 0.10 3.76 -7.16
C GLN A 61 0.61 3.28 -5.81
N MET A 62 -0.30 2.83 -4.93
CA MET A 62 0.11 2.31 -3.61
C MET A 62 0.90 1.01 -3.72
N LEU A 63 0.48 0.08 -4.56
CA LEU A 63 1.23 -1.15 -4.82
C LEU A 63 2.66 -0.85 -5.28
N ARG A 64 2.81 0.13 -6.19
CA ARG A 64 4.10 0.59 -6.70
C ARG A 64 4.96 1.19 -5.59
N ALA A 65 4.38 2.00 -4.70
CA ALA A 65 5.08 2.56 -3.55
C ALA A 65 5.55 1.48 -2.56
N TYR A 66 4.69 0.51 -2.22
CA TYR A 66 5.07 -0.63 -1.37
C TYR A 66 6.12 -1.52 -2.02
N ALA A 67 6.08 -1.71 -3.34
CA ALA A 67 7.13 -2.41 -4.08
C ALA A 67 8.47 -1.65 -4.01
N ALA A 68 8.46 -0.32 -4.08
CA ALA A 68 9.66 0.50 -3.90
C ALA A 68 10.22 0.38 -2.47
N LEU A 69 9.36 0.36 -1.44
CA LEU A 69 9.83 0.08 -0.07
C LEU A 69 10.50 -1.30 -0.01
N ALA A 70 9.85 -2.32 -0.57
CA ALA A 70 10.32 -3.70 -0.54
C ALA A 70 11.69 -3.91 -1.23
N ASN A 71 11.93 -3.21 -2.34
CA ASN A 71 13.09 -3.47 -3.21
C ASN A 71 14.27 -2.51 -3.00
N GLY A 72 14.29 -1.77 -1.88
CA GLY A 72 15.39 -0.88 -1.54
C GLY A 72 15.28 0.54 -2.14
N GLY A 73 14.08 0.99 -2.49
CA GLY A 73 13.85 2.35 -3.01
C GLY A 73 13.83 2.46 -4.53
N LYS A 74 13.65 1.36 -5.26
CA LYS A 74 13.55 1.39 -6.74
C LYS A 74 12.08 1.46 -7.15
N LEU A 75 11.67 2.64 -7.60
CA LEU A 75 10.31 2.88 -8.07
C LEU A 75 10.13 2.29 -9.48
N VAL A 76 9.36 1.20 -9.58
CA VAL A 76 9.17 0.42 -10.82
C VAL A 76 8.03 0.99 -11.64
N THR A 77 8.22 1.20 -12.94
CA THR A 77 7.09 1.46 -13.87
C THR A 77 6.41 0.13 -14.21
N PRO A 78 5.13 -0.08 -13.84
CA PRO A 78 4.48 -1.39 -13.97
C PRO A 78 4.26 -1.80 -15.43
N THR A 79 4.40 -3.10 -15.71
CA THR A 79 4.15 -3.70 -17.03
C THR A 79 3.19 -4.88 -16.90
N LEU A 80 2.20 -4.96 -17.79
CA LEU A 80 1.23 -6.07 -17.80
C LEU A 80 1.66 -7.25 -18.67
N VAL A 81 2.44 -7.00 -19.71
CA VAL A 81 2.88 -8.03 -20.66
C VAL A 81 4.09 -8.76 -20.11
N LYS A 82 3.97 -10.09 -19.99
CA LYS A 82 5.06 -10.95 -19.54
C LYS A 82 6.27 -10.81 -20.46
N GLY A 83 7.45 -10.63 -19.87
CA GLY A 83 8.72 -10.50 -20.60
C GLY A 83 9.08 -9.05 -20.97
N THR A 84 8.16 -8.09 -20.78
CA THR A 84 8.52 -6.67 -20.87
C THR A 84 9.44 -6.32 -19.69
N LYS A 85 10.59 -5.71 -19.99
CA LYS A 85 11.52 -5.22 -18.97
C LYS A 85 10.97 -3.92 -18.39
N PRO A 86 10.63 -3.86 -17.09
CA PRO A 86 10.17 -2.61 -16.48
C PRO A 86 11.33 -1.62 -16.36
N THR A 87 11.02 -0.33 -16.44
CA THR A 87 11.96 0.73 -16.05
C THR A 87 11.89 0.98 -14.55
N THR A 88 12.98 1.45 -13.97
CA THR A 88 13.08 1.74 -12.54
C THR A 88 13.77 3.08 -12.32
N THR A 89 13.23 3.88 -11.41
CA THR A 89 13.87 5.10 -10.91
C THR A 89 14.35 4.85 -9.48
N ASP A 90 15.62 5.17 -9.19
CA ASP A 90 16.13 5.10 -7.82
C ASP A 90 15.69 6.34 -7.04
N LEU A 91 14.98 6.12 -5.93
CA LEU A 91 14.51 7.19 -5.06
C LEU A 91 15.60 7.69 -4.10
N ASN A 92 16.78 7.06 -4.08
CA ASN A 92 17.90 7.36 -3.19
C ASN A 92 17.46 7.43 -1.71
N LEU A 93 16.64 6.46 -1.29
CA LEU A 93 16.14 6.42 0.08
C LEU A 93 17.29 6.17 1.05
N ASN A 94 17.21 6.80 2.22
CA ASN A 94 18.15 6.50 3.30
C ASN A 94 17.88 5.09 3.83
N GLN A 95 18.87 4.21 3.72
CA GLN A 95 18.71 2.80 4.12
C GLN A 95 18.34 2.64 5.59
N SER A 96 18.91 3.44 6.50
CA SER A 96 18.58 3.35 7.93
C SER A 96 17.12 3.69 8.23
N TYR A 97 16.50 4.59 7.46
CA TYR A 97 15.09 4.90 7.61
C TYR A 97 14.22 3.81 6.99
N LEU A 98 14.67 3.24 5.88
CA LEU A 98 13.98 2.13 5.24
C LEU A 98 13.97 0.88 6.14
N ASP A 99 15.07 0.60 6.84
CA ASP A 99 15.17 -0.52 7.78
C ASP A 99 14.14 -0.38 8.93
N VAL A 100 13.97 0.83 9.47
CA VAL A 100 12.95 1.12 10.49
C VAL A 100 11.53 0.92 9.93
N VAL A 101 11.29 1.34 8.69
CA VAL A 101 9.99 1.12 8.02
C VAL A 101 9.72 -0.37 7.85
N HIS A 102 10.72 -1.14 7.40
CA HIS A 102 10.62 -2.59 7.22
C HIS A 102 10.31 -3.29 8.54
N GLU A 103 11.04 -2.96 9.60
CA GLU A 103 10.81 -3.50 10.94
C GLU A 103 9.40 -3.17 11.44
N GLY A 104 8.96 -1.91 11.34
CA GLY A 104 7.62 -1.50 11.75
C GLY A 104 6.51 -2.22 10.98
N MET A 105 6.67 -2.39 9.66
CA MET A 105 5.74 -3.16 8.84
C MET A 105 5.73 -4.65 9.18
N ARG A 106 6.87 -5.21 9.58
CA ARG A 106 6.93 -6.60 10.07
C ARG A 106 6.24 -6.74 11.42
N MET A 107 6.50 -5.83 12.35
CA MET A 107 5.87 -5.83 13.68
C MET A 107 4.35 -5.67 13.62
N ALA A 108 3.84 -4.87 12.68
CA ALA A 108 2.40 -4.73 12.46
C ALA A 108 1.71 -6.08 12.12
N VAL A 109 2.46 -7.04 11.57
CA VAL A 109 2.02 -8.40 11.30
C VAL A 109 2.32 -9.34 12.47
N SER A 110 3.55 -9.35 12.99
CA SER A 110 4.06 -10.44 13.84
C SER A 110 3.97 -10.22 15.35
N VAL A 111 3.73 -8.99 15.83
CA VAL A 111 3.68 -8.69 17.27
C VAL A 111 2.23 -8.66 17.76
N ASP A 112 1.97 -9.18 18.96
CA ASP A 112 0.66 -9.08 19.59
C ASP A 112 0.20 -7.62 19.71
N GLY A 113 -1.04 -7.35 19.30
CA GLY A 113 -1.58 -5.99 19.17
C GLY A 113 -1.25 -5.29 17.84
N GLY A 114 -0.49 -5.94 16.95
CA GLY A 114 -0.30 -5.47 15.57
C GLY A 114 -1.63 -5.36 14.82
N THR A 115 -1.72 -4.45 13.84
CA THR A 115 -2.99 -4.17 13.13
C THR A 115 -3.21 -5.07 11.91
N VAL A 116 -2.25 -5.93 11.57
CA VAL A 116 -2.25 -6.80 10.38
C VAL A 116 -2.06 -8.27 10.77
N ARG A 117 -2.48 -8.66 11.98
CA ARG A 117 -2.31 -10.02 12.53
C ARG A 117 -2.91 -11.13 11.67
N GLY A 118 -3.93 -10.81 10.85
CA GLY A 118 -4.49 -11.77 9.90
C GLY A 118 -3.43 -12.39 8.98
N LEU A 119 -2.33 -11.68 8.74
CA LEU A 119 -1.21 -12.12 7.89
C LEU A 119 -0.02 -12.69 8.67
N ASP A 120 -0.17 -13.01 9.96
CA ASP A 120 0.86 -13.73 10.72
C ASP A 120 0.83 -15.23 10.38
N LEU A 121 1.51 -15.57 9.29
CA LEU A 121 1.50 -16.90 8.70
C LEU A 121 2.79 -17.66 9.00
N LYS A 122 2.67 -18.94 9.36
CA LYS A 122 3.82 -19.79 9.70
C LYS A 122 4.68 -20.17 8.49
N TYR A 123 4.12 -20.11 7.29
CA TYR A 123 4.72 -20.62 6.07
C TYR A 123 5.28 -19.53 5.14
N VAL A 124 5.10 -18.26 5.48
CA VAL A 124 5.67 -17.12 4.73
C VAL A 124 5.82 -15.91 5.65
N SER A 125 6.97 -15.24 5.60
CA SER A 125 7.19 -13.99 6.33
C SER A 125 6.63 -12.81 5.54
N ILE A 126 5.72 -12.04 6.13
CA ILE A 126 5.07 -10.89 5.49
C ILE A 126 5.40 -9.61 6.28
N ALA A 127 5.64 -8.52 5.57
CA ALA A 127 5.57 -7.17 6.11
C ALA A 127 4.39 -6.44 5.49
N GLY A 128 3.61 -5.73 6.30
CA GLY A 128 2.41 -5.08 5.80
C GLY A 128 1.87 -4.01 6.72
N LYS A 129 0.87 -3.29 6.20
CA LYS A 129 0.20 -2.20 6.91
C LYS A 129 -1.28 -2.18 6.53
N SER A 130 -2.14 -1.99 7.53
CA SER A 130 -3.56 -1.74 7.33
C SER A 130 -3.85 -0.25 7.12
N GLY A 131 -4.93 0.03 6.40
CA GLY A 131 -5.47 1.38 6.22
C GLY A 131 -6.99 1.37 6.27
N THR A 132 -7.57 2.51 6.64
CA THR A 132 -9.02 2.71 6.70
C THR A 132 -9.30 4.08 6.11
N ALA A 133 -9.95 4.14 4.95
CA ALA A 133 -10.41 5.41 4.38
C ALA A 133 -11.90 5.56 4.67
N GLU A 134 -12.27 6.66 5.31
CA GLU A 134 -13.64 6.93 5.73
C GLU A 134 -14.50 7.34 4.53
N LEU A 135 -15.77 6.94 4.51
CA LEU A 135 -16.70 7.24 3.43
C LEU A 135 -17.93 7.99 3.95
N GLY A 136 -18.31 9.05 3.22
CA GLY A 136 -19.46 9.89 3.55
C GLY A 136 -19.23 10.73 4.81
N ASN A 137 -20.26 11.48 5.21
CA ASN A 137 -20.17 12.36 6.38
C ASN A 137 -20.46 11.60 7.70
N ASP A 138 -21.16 10.47 7.60
CA ASP A 138 -21.63 9.72 8.77
C ASP A 138 -20.62 8.64 9.20
N ASN A 139 -19.55 8.44 8.42
CA ASN A 139 -18.47 7.47 8.68
C ASN A 139 -18.95 6.05 8.99
N GLU A 140 -20.13 5.67 8.50
CA GLU A 140 -20.71 4.33 8.71
C GLU A 140 -20.02 3.27 7.85
N HIS A 141 -19.42 3.69 6.73
CA HIS A 141 -18.73 2.83 5.79
C HIS A 141 -17.28 3.26 5.62
N VAL A 142 -16.43 2.29 5.32
CA VAL A 142 -15.01 2.51 5.11
C VAL A 142 -14.52 1.68 3.93
N ASN A 143 -13.51 2.19 3.25
CA ASN A 143 -12.65 1.37 2.43
C ASN A 143 -11.57 0.76 3.33
N SER A 144 -11.56 -0.57 3.46
CA SER A 144 -10.56 -1.29 4.25
C SER A 144 -9.41 -1.69 3.34
N TRP A 145 -8.19 -1.32 3.73
CA TRP A 145 -6.97 -1.57 2.96
C TRP A 145 -6.02 -2.46 3.75
N VAL A 146 -5.32 -3.34 3.03
CA VAL A 146 -4.07 -3.94 3.48
C VAL A 146 -3.08 -3.94 2.33
N ALA A 147 -1.83 -3.59 2.62
CA ALA A 147 -0.77 -3.51 1.65
C ALA A 147 0.52 -4.06 2.26
N GLY A 148 1.43 -4.54 1.42
CA GLY A 148 2.70 -5.05 1.91
C GLY A 148 3.49 -5.81 0.86
N TYR A 149 4.44 -6.61 1.35
CA TYR A 149 5.30 -7.44 0.51
C TYR A 149 5.73 -8.72 1.22
N TRP A 150 6.16 -9.70 0.43
CA TRP A 150 6.70 -10.96 0.91
C TRP A 150 7.73 -11.57 -0.06
N PRO A 151 8.60 -12.48 0.41
CA PRO A 151 8.95 -12.70 1.82
C PRO A 151 9.54 -11.44 2.47
N TYR A 152 9.43 -11.29 3.79
CA TYR A 152 9.95 -10.12 4.51
C TYR A 152 11.47 -9.96 4.31
N ASP A 153 12.21 -11.05 4.48
CA ASP A 153 13.68 -11.02 4.53
C ASP A 153 14.34 -10.82 3.15
N LYS A 154 13.68 -11.29 2.09
CA LYS A 154 14.11 -11.16 0.69
C LYS A 154 12.89 -10.89 -0.19
N PRO A 155 12.39 -9.64 -0.22
CA PRO A 155 11.14 -9.34 -0.91
C PRO A 155 11.17 -9.69 -2.39
N LYS A 156 10.11 -10.37 -2.84
CA LYS A 156 9.93 -10.78 -4.23
C LYS A 156 8.60 -10.29 -4.81
N TYR A 157 7.58 -10.17 -3.97
CA TYR A 157 6.23 -9.82 -4.35
C TYR A 157 5.72 -8.68 -3.46
N ALA A 158 4.90 -7.80 -4.03
CA ALA A 158 4.13 -6.80 -3.30
C ALA A 158 2.64 -7.04 -3.54
N PHE A 159 1.80 -6.68 -2.58
CA PHE A 159 0.35 -6.76 -2.70
C PHE A 159 -0.35 -5.50 -2.20
N ILE A 160 -1.57 -5.34 -2.69
CA ILE A 160 -2.56 -4.41 -2.20
C ILE A 160 -3.91 -5.14 -2.27
N LEU A 161 -4.70 -5.06 -1.21
CA LEU A 161 -6.08 -5.51 -1.18
C LEU A 161 -6.95 -4.40 -0.61
N LEU A 162 -8.03 -4.11 -1.34
CA LEU A 162 -9.02 -3.09 -1.00
C LEU A 162 -10.39 -3.76 -0.93
N MET A 163 -11.04 -3.64 0.23
CA MET A 163 -12.47 -3.93 0.37
C MET A 163 -13.22 -2.61 0.36
N GLU A 164 -14.05 -2.41 -0.65
CA GLU A 164 -14.82 -1.19 -0.81
C GLU A 164 -16.08 -1.18 0.05
N ARG A 165 -16.40 -0.01 0.62
CA ARG A 165 -17.66 0.26 1.34
C ARG A 165 -18.02 -0.80 2.39
N ALA A 166 -17.04 -1.30 3.13
CA ALA A 166 -17.30 -2.18 4.26
C ALA A 166 -17.97 -1.39 5.40
N PRO A 167 -18.94 -1.96 6.14
CA PRO A 167 -19.43 -1.34 7.37
C PRO A 167 -18.25 -1.10 8.33
N ARG A 168 -18.20 0.06 9.00
CA ARG A 168 -17.11 0.38 9.93
C ARG A 168 -17.01 -0.60 11.12
N THR A 169 -18.12 -1.25 11.45
CA THR A 169 -18.20 -2.31 12.48
C THR A 169 -17.64 -3.65 12.01
N ASN A 170 -17.23 -3.79 10.74
CA ASN A 170 -16.65 -5.01 10.22
C ASN A 170 -15.27 -5.28 10.85
N SER A 171 -15.18 -6.37 11.63
CA SER A 171 -13.97 -6.80 12.33
C SER A 171 -13.03 -7.66 11.49
N LEU A 172 -13.46 -8.18 10.33
CA LEU A 172 -12.62 -8.97 9.42
C LEU A 172 -11.64 -8.05 8.68
N GLY A 173 -12.13 -7.00 8.03
CA GLY A 173 -11.27 -6.09 7.26
C GLY A 173 -10.41 -6.78 6.18
N ALA A 174 -9.61 -5.98 5.47
CA ALA A 174 -8.85 -6.45 4.31
C ALA A 174 -7.74 -7.48 4.63
N SER A 175 -7.17 -7.43 5.84
CA SER A 175 -6.08 -8.33 6.24
C SER A 175 -6.50 -9.80 6.30
N TRP A 176 -7.71 -10.09 6.78
CA TRP A 176 -8.22 -11.46 6.88
C TRP A 176 -8.69 -11.99 5.52
N VAL A 177 -9.21 -11.15 4.64
CA VAL A 177 -9.48 -11.55 3.25
C VAL A 177 -8.17 -11.87 2.52
N MET A 178 -7.13 -11.07 2.73
CA MET A 178 -5.82 -11.33 2.14
C MET A 178 -5.20 -12.64 2.67
N ARG A 179 -5.48 -13.02 3.93
CA ARG A 179 -5.10 -14.33 4.47
C ARG A 179 -5.68 -15.47 3.64
N ASP A 180 -6.96 -15.41 3.28
CA ASP A 180 -7.59 -16.46 2.46
C ASP A 180 -6.90 -16.60 1.10
N VAL A 181 -6.42 -15.49 0.52
CA VAL A 181 -5.61 -15.50 -0.70
C VAL A 181 -4.26 -16.20 -0.47
N PHE A 182 -3.60 -15.95 0.66
CA PHE A 182 -2.36 -16.64 1.03
C PHE A 182 -2.56 -18.13 1.33
N ASP A 183 -3.64 -18.50 2.01
CA ASP A 183 -3.99 -19.89 2.30
C ASP A 183 -4.30 -20.63 0.98
N TRP A 184 -5.04 -20.00 0.06
CA TRP A 184 -5.25 -20.53 -1.29
C TRP A 184 -3.94 -20.68 -2.07
N MET A 185 -3.05 -19.67 -2.04
CA MET A 185 -1.73 -19.74 -2.70
C MET A 185 -0.88 -20.87 -2.14
N LYS A 186 -0.95 -21.15 -0.83
CA LYS A 186 -0.22 -22.26 -0.21
C LYS A 186 -0.62 -23.61 -0.80
N GLU A 187 -1.91 -23.83 -1.00
CA GLU A 187 -2.42 -25.10 -1.52
C GLU A 187 -2.24 -25.22 -3.04
N ASN A 188 -2.44 -24.13 -3.77
CA ASN A 188 -2.58 -24.18 -5.23
C ASN A 188 -1.35 -23.68 -5.98
N ARG A 189 -0.58 -22.74 -5.41
CA ARG A 189 0.56 -22.06 -6.03
C ARG A 189 1.74 -21.85 -5.05
N PRO A 190 2.22 -22.92 -4.39
CA PRO A 190 3.23 -22.84 -3.33
C PRO A 190 4.55 -22.20 -3.79
N GLU A 191 4.83 -22.21 -5.10
CA GLU A 191 6.04 -21.60 -5.67
C GLU A 191 6.12 -20.08 -5.45
N TYR A 192 4.99 -19.39 -5.29
CA TYR A 192 4.95 -17.96 -4.95
C TYR A 192 5.24 -17.66 -3.47
N LEU A 193 5.26 -18.70 -2.64
CA LEU A 193 5.56 -18.61 -1.22
C LEU A 193 6.94 -19.18 -0.89
N GLY A 194 7.65 -19.73 -1.88
CA GLY A 194 8.92 -20.42 -1.68
C GLY A 194 8.77 -21.76 -0.98
N ILE A 195 7.57 -22.35 -1.02
CA ILE A 195 7.28 -23.69 -0.51
C ILE A 195 7.48 -24.66 -1.68
N GLU A 196 8.26 -25.71 -1.48
CA GLU A 196 8.37 -26.79 -2.47
C GLU A 196 7.04 -27.56 -2.51
N ALA A 197 6.50 -27.83 -3.71
CA ALA A 197 5.31 -28.64 -3.83
C ALA A 197 5.61 -30.04 -3.26
N GLU A 198 4.79 -30.52 -2.32
CA GLU A 198 4.82 -31.93 -1.93
C GLU A 198 4.42 -32.75 -3.16
N ASN A 199 5.37 -33.54 -3.67
CA ASN A 199 5.18 -34.45 -4.82
C ASN A 199 4.20 -35.58 -4.51
#